data_AF-A0A1V3R6Z0-F1
#
_entry.id   AF-A0A1V3R6Z0-F1
#
_cell.length_a   1.000
_cell.length_b   1.000
_cell.length_c   1.000
_cell.angle_alpha   90.00
_cell.angle_beta   90.00
_cell.angle_gamma   90.00
#
_symmetry.space_group_name_H-M   'P 1'
#
loop_
_entity.id
_entity.type
_entity.pdbx_description
1 polymer ?
#
loop_
_entity_poly.entity_id
_entity_poly.type
_entity_poly.pdbx_seq_one_letter_code
_entity_poly.pdbx_strand_id
1 'polypeptide(L)'
;MPLQQKKTKYKRGFKKWSDEKVIELRNQLGLYPSSPLCAFKLCEFLKIPILEPSSVQGLSEEQLNELLGNGSIHWSAATIPLKEGKYIIVHNPTHSPARQQSNLMHELAHIICEHKVSEKTKTTGLSGFLRSLDIEQEDEAEWLGSCLQLPRPALLYSLKKRMTFEEIAEHYKCSIEMVQYRINITGVTRQLAYKKN
;
A
#
# COMPACT_ATOMS: atom_id res chain seq x y z
N MET A 1 0.06 -10.45 -11.22
CA MET A 1 -0.73 -11.67 -10.89
C MET A 1 -2.20 -11.29 -10.86
N PRO A 2 -3.12 -12.06 -11.46
CA PRO A 2 -4.54 -11.79 -11.31
C PRO A 2 -4.96 -12.01 -9.85
N LEU A 3 -5.65 -11.04 -9.27
CA LEU A 3 -6.21 -11.10 -7.92
C LEU A 3 -7.33 -12.15 -7.90
N GLN A 4 -6.98 -13.42 -7.68
CA GLN A 4 -7.96 -14.44 -7.31
C GLN A 4 -8.62 -14.04 -6.00
N GLN A 5 -9.94 -13.88 -6.00
CA GLN A 5 -10.71 -13.59 -4.79
C GLN A 5 -10.65 -14.79 -3.83
N LYS A 6 -9.62 -14.84 -2.98
CA LYS A 6 -9.61 -15.69 -1.79
C LYS A 6 -10.66 -15.17 -0.81
N LYS A 7 -11.39 -16.09 -0.17
CA LYS A 7 -12.25 -15.75 0.98
C LYS A 7 -11.36 -15.45 2.19
N THR A 8 -10.81 -14.24 2.22
CA THR A 8 -10.09 -13.72 3.38
C THR A 8 -11.05 -13.41 4.51
N LYS A 9 -10.73 -13.89 5.71
CA LYS A 9 -11.53 -13.66 6.93
C LYS A 9 -10.84 -12.62 7.81
N TYR A 10 -11.17 -11.36 7.59
CA TYR A 10 -10.71 -10.27 8.44
C TYR A 10 -11.35 -10.31 9.83
N LYS A 11 -10.66 -9.78 10.84
CA LYS A 11 -11.27 -9.48 12.15
C LYS A 11 -12.51 -8.61 11.98
N ARG A 12 -13.53 -8.89 12.79
CA ARG A 12 -14.79 -8.11 12.74
C ARG A 12 -14.48 -6.64 13.01
N GLY A 13 -14.89 -5.78 12.08
CA GLY A 13 -14.69 -4.33 12.18
C GLY A 13 -13.46 -3.81 11.43
N PHE A 14 -12.53 -4.67 11.02
CA PHE A 14 -11.28 -4.25 10.35
C PHE A 14 -11.55 -3.35 9.13
N LYS A 15 -12.42 -3.78 8.21
CA LYS A 15 -12.73 -3.00 7.00
C LYS A 15 -13.30 -1.62 7.30
N LYS A 16 -14.15 -1.51 8.33
CA LYS A 16 -14.74 -0.24 8.76
C LYS A 16 -13.67 0.65 9.37
N TRP A 17 -12.83 0.08 10.24
CA TRP A 17 -11.68 0.78 10.81
C TRP A 17 -10.71 1.26 9.72
N SER A 18 -10.43 0.46 8.68
CA SER A 18 -9.61 0.90 7.56
C SER A 18 -10.23 2.11 6.85
N ASP A 19 -11.53 2.06 6.53
CA ASP A 19 -12.22 3.18 5.88
C ASP A 19 -12.19 4.46 6.74
N GLU A 20 -12.33 4.35 8.06
CA GLU A 20 -12.23 5.48 9.00
C GLU A 20 -10.80 6.02 9.08
N LYS A 21 -9.81 5.13 9.21
CA LYS A 21 -8.38 5.48 9.33
C LYS A 21 -7.86 6.21 8.09
N VAL A 22 -8.22 5.77 6.89
CA VAL A 22 -7.75 6.41 5.64
C VAL A 22 -8.37 7.79 5.40
N ILE A 23 -9.54 8.06 6.00
CA ILE A 23 -10.16 9.39 6.00
C ILE A 23 -9.49 10.28 7.05
N GLU A 24 -9.25 9.74 8.25
CA GLU A 24 -8.53 10.43 9.33
C GLU A 24 -7.15 10.92 8.86
N LEU A 25 -6.35 10.05 8.24
CA LEU A 25 -5.01 10.40 7.72
C LEU A 25 -5.06 11.50 6.65
N ARG A 26 -6.06 11.46 5.77
CA ARG A 26 -6.26 12.54 4.78
C ARG A 26 -6.58 13.86 5.46
N ASN A 27 -7.49 13.85 6.43
CA ASN A 27 -7.86 15.05 7.17
C ASN A 27 -6.67 15.65 7.93
N GLN A 28 -5.84 14.81 8.56
CA GLN A 28 -4.61 15.24 9.24
C GLN A 28 -3.59 15.88 8.28
N LEU A 29 -3.57 15.44 7.04
CA LEU A 29 -2.78 16.02 5.95
C LEU A 29 -3.46 17.23 5.27
N GLY A 30 -4.62 17.69 5.77
CA GLY A 30 -5.38 18.79 5.17
C GLY A 30 -6.02 18.45 3.82
N LEU A 31 -6.21 17.17 3.51
CA LEU A 31 -6.78 16.68 2.27
C LEU A 31 -8.27 16.36 2.43
N TYR A 32 -9.04 16.53 1.36
CA TYR A 32 -10.42 16.02 1.34
C TYR A 32 -10.42 14.48 1.33
N PRO A 33 -11.47 13.83 1.85
CA PRO A 33 -11.59 12.36 1.84
C PRO A 33 -11.51 11.72 0.44
N SER A 34 -11.85 12.47 -0.61
CA SER A 34 -11.76 12.04 -2.01
C SER A 34 -10.45 12.43 -2.70
N SER A 35 -9.56 13.19 -2.05
CA SER A 35 -8.31 13.62 -2.67
C SER A 35 -7.31 12.46 -2.79
N PRO A 36 -6.47 12.47 -3.84
CA PRO A 36 -5.30 11.59 -3.93
C PRO A 36 -4.39 11.74 -2.72
N LEU A 37 -3.82 10.63 -2.28
CA LEU A 37 -2.86 10.57 -1.18
C LEU A 37 -1.52 10.06 -1.71
N CYS A 38 -0.48 10.88 -1.61
CA CYS A 38 0.87 10.47 -1.98
C CYS A 38 1.50 9.65 -0.85
N ALA A 39 1.92 8.42 -1.14
CA ALA A 39 2.54 7.51 -0.17
C ALA A 39 3.81 8.12 0.44
N PHE A 40 4.66 8.76 -0.37
CA PHE A 40 5.88 9.42 0.11
C PHE A 40 5.57 10.55 1.11
N LYS A 41 4.55 11.37 0.84
CA LYS A 41 4.09 12.41 1.78
C LYS A 41 3.51 11.81 3.06
N LEU A 42 2.84 10.66 2.96
CA LEU A 42 2.34 9.96 4.14
C LEU A 42 3.48 9.39 4.99
N CYS A 43 4.53 8.82 4.38
CA CYS A 43 5.73 8.40 5.09
C CYS A 43 6.39 9.59 5.82
N GLU A 44 6.55 10.73 5.15
CA GLU A 44 7.08 11.95 5.75
C GLU A 44 6.24 12.40 6.96
N PHE A 45 4.93 12.46 6.81
CA PHE A 45 4.00 12.83 7.88
C PHE A 45 4.08 11.88 9.08
N LEU A 46 4.21 10.57 8.83
CA LEU A 46 4.37 9.55 9.86
C LEU A 46 5.81 9.43 10.38
N LYS A 47 6.74 10.26 9.87
CA LYS A 47 8.17 10.27 10.22
C LYS A 47 8.84 8.90 10.00
N ILE A 48 8.46 8.22 8.92
CA ILE A 48 9.02 6.95 8.48
C ILE A 48 10.01 7.24 7.34
N PRO A 49 11.33 7.11 7.58
CA PRO A 49 12.32 7.32 6.53
C PRO A 49 12.15 6.30 5.41
N ILE A 50 12.31 6.78 4.18
CA ILE A 50 12.38 5.97 2.98
C ILE A 50 13.82 6.00 2.48
N LEU A 51 14.40 4.83 2.21
CA LEU A 51 15.72 4.69 1.61
C LEU A 51 15.62 3.94 0.27
N GLU A 52 16.43 4.37 -0.70
CA GLU A 52 16.75 3.55 -1.86
C GLU A 52 17.94 2.64 -1.55
N PRO A 53 18.13 1.52 -2.27
CA PRO A 53 19.31 0.66 -2.12
C PRO A 53 20.63 1.43 -2.18
N SER A 54 20.73 2.42 -3.07
CA SER A 54 21.90 3.29 -3.23
C SER A 54 22.28 4.07 -1.96
N SER A 55 21.32 4.31 -1.07
CA SER A 55 21.49 5.04 0.19
C SER A 55 21.74 4.13 1.39
N VAL A 56 21.69 2.81 1.21
CA VAL A 56 21.94 1.83 2.28
C VAL A 56 23.44 1.59 2.38
N GLN A 57 24.03 1.94 3.52
CA GLN A 57 25.45 1.71 3.78
C GLN A 57 25.75 0.21 3.90
N GLY A 58 26.87 -0.22 3.32
CA GLY A 58 27.36 -1.60 3.42
C GLY A 58 26.90 -2.54 2.29
N LEU A 59 26.13 -2.06 1.31
CA LEU A 59 25.88 -2.81 0.08
C LEU A 59 27.10 -2.71 -0.86
N SER A 60 27.55 -3.85 -1.39
CA SER A 60 28.55 -3.86 -2.46
C SER A 60 27.96 -3.37 -3.78
N GLU A 61 28.82 -2.94 -4.71
CA GLU A 61 28.39 -2.55 -6.06
C GLU A 61 27.66 -3.70 -6.78
N GLU A 62 28.11 -4.94 -6.59
CA GLU A 62 27.47 -6.14 -7.13
C GLU A 62 26.04 -6.30 -6.59
N GLN A 63 25.85 -6.15 -5.28
CA GLN A 63 24.53 -6.23 -4.65
C GLN A 63 23.61 -5.09 -5.11
N LEU A 64 24.14 -3.88 -5.25
CA LEU A 64 23.38 -2.73 -5.74
C LEU A 64 22.94 -2.95 -7.19
N ASN A 65 23.84 -3.42 -8.04
CA ASN A 65 23.56 -3.75 -9.44
C ASN A 65 22.53 -4.86 -9.56
N GLU A 66 22.55 -5.87 -8.68
CA GLU A 66 21.52 -6.90 -8.67
C GLU A 66 20.17 -6.34 -8.22
N LEU A 67 20.13 -5.59 -7.12
CA LEU A 67 18.88 -5.00 -6.59
C LEU A 67 18.22 -4.02 -7.55
N LEU A 68 19.01 -3.23 -8.30
CA LEU A 68 18.52 -2.21 -9.24
C LEU A 68 18.50 -2.68 -10.70
N GLY A 69 19.11 -3.83 -11.01
CA GLY A 69 19.20 -4.41 -12.34
C GLY A 69 18.35 -5.67 -12.46
N ASN A 70 18.99 -6.83 -12.66
CA ASN A 70 18.32 -8.11 -12.94
C ASN A 70 17.35 -8.54 -11.84
N GLY A 71 17.73 -8.34 -10.58
CA GLY A 71 16.95 -8.68 -9.42
C GLY A 71 15.78 -7.73 -9.15
N SER A 72 15.72 -6.57 -9.82
CA SER A 72 14.77 -5.51 -9.50
C SER A 72 13.30 -5.91 -9.65
N ILE A 73 12.98 -6.85 -10.54
CA ILE A 73 11.62 -7.39 -10.71
C ILE A 73 11.17 -8.27 -9.53
N HIS A 74 12.10 -8.80 -8.75
CA HIS A 74 11.82 -9.77 -7.68
C HIS A 74 11.52 -9.15 -6.32
N TRP A 75 11.65 -7.83 -6.17
CA TRP A 75 11.35 -7.13 -4.92
C TRP A 75 10.74 -5.75 -5.18
N SER A 76 10.02 -5.22 -4.20
CA SER A 76 9.19 -4.02 -4.37
C SER A 76 9.48 -2.96 -3.31
N ALA A 77 9.35 -3.33 -2.04
CA ALA A 77 9.79 -2.55 -0.90
C ALA A 77 9.94 -3.53 0.29
N ALA A 78 10.59 -3.08 1.35
CA ALA A 78 10.70 -3.82 2.59
C ALA A 78 10.70 -2.87 3.78
N THR A 79 9.84 -3.15 4.76
CA THR A 79 9.84 -2.46 6.05
C THR A 79 10.84 -3.10 7.01
N ILE A 80 11.78 -2.31 7.51
CA ILE A 80 12.76 -2.73 8.51
C ILE A 80 12.36 -2.15 9.87
N PRO A 81 11.94 -2.98 10.84
CA PRO A 81 11.68 -2.52 12.19
C PRO A 81 13.00 -2.20 12.90
N LEU A 82 13.02 -1.06 13.60
CA LEU A 82 14.10 -0.61 14.46
C LEU A 82 13.71 -0.75 15.94
N LYS A 83 14.60 -0.30 16.83
CA LYS A 83 14.29 -0.18 18.26
C LYS A 83 13.17 0.83 18.51
N GLU A 84 12.47 0.68 19.63
CA GLU A 84 11.47 1.65 20.12
C GLU A 84 10.29 1.88 19.17
N GLY A 85 9.89 0.87 18.38
CA GLY A 85 8.74 1.00 17.47
C GLY A 85 8.99 1.95 16.29
N LYS A 86 10.25 2.24 15.97
CA LYS A 86 10.62 2.99 14.76
C LYS A 86 10.75 2.04 13.58
N TYR A 87 10.58 2.58 12.37
CA TYR A 87 10.66 1.81 11.13
C TYR A 87 11.42 2.59 10.07
N ILE A 88 12.06 1.88 9.14
CA ILE A 88 12.57 2.42 7.88
C ILE A 88 11.97 1.58 6.76
N ILE A 89 11.60 2.21 5.66
CA ILE A 89 11.20 1.49 4.44
C ILE A 89 12.34 1.59 3.42
N VAL A 90 12.81 0.45 2.93
CA VAL A 90 13.68 0.40 1.74
C VAL A 90 12.79 0.16 0.52
N HIS A 91 12.73 1.09 -0.43
CA HIS A 91 11.87 0.96 -1.61
C HIS A 91 12.69 0.76 -2.88
N ASN A 92 12.13 0.01 -3.82
CA ASN A 92 12.73 -0.16 -5.13
C ASN A 92 12.30 1.00 -6.06
N PRO A 93 13.23 1.88 -6.48
CA PRO A 93 12.92 3.02 -7.34
C PRO A 93 12.75 2.65 -8.82
N THR A 94 13.04 1.41 -9.24
CA THR A 94 12.96 1.01 -10.65
C THR A 94 11.54 0.69 -11.13
N HIS A 95 10.60 0.50 -10.19
CA HIS A 95 9.19 0.27 -10.50
C HIS A 95 8.53 1.52 -11.09
N SER A 96 7.44 1.33 -11.83
CA SER A 96 6.65 2.47 -12.31
C SER A 96 6.15 3.34 -11.14
N PRO A 97 5.93 4.65 -11.34
CA PRO A 97 5.46 5.54 -10.26
C PRO A 97 4.20 5.04 -9.55
N ALA A 98 3.24 4.48 -10.29
CA ALA A 98 2.02 3.92 -9.70
C ALA A 98 2.29 2.66 -8.84
N ARG A 99 3.24 1.82 -9.27
CA ARG A 99 3.65 0.64 -8.52
C ARG A 99 4.43 1.02 -7.26
N GLN A 100 5.31 2.02 -7.33
CA GLN A 100 5.99 2.55 -6.15
C GLN A 100 5.00 3.10 -5.10
N GLN A 101 3.99 3.87 -5.53
CA GLN A 101 2.92 4.34 -4.64
C GLN A 101 2.20 3.17 -3.97
N SER A 102 1.79 2.16 -4.74
CA SER A 102 1.10 0.98 -4.21
C SER A 102 1.97 0.18 -3.24
N ASN A 103 3.26 0.00 -3.55
CA ASN A 103 4.21 -0.71 -2.68
C ASN A 103 4.36 0.00 -1.34
N LEU A 104 4.58 1.32 -1.36
CA LEU A 104 4.69 2.09 -0.13
C LEU A 104 3.39 2.10 0.69
N MET A 105 2.22 2.16 0.04
CA MET A 105 0.94 2.04 0.77
C MET A 105 0.77 0.68 1.45
N HIS A 106 1.27 -0.41 0.84
CA HIS A 106 1.29 -1.75 1.44
C HIS A 106 2.21 -1.80 2.67
N GLU A 107 3.44 -1.32 2.55
CA GLU A 107 4.38 -1.24 3.68
C GLU A 107 3.86 -0.36 4.83
N LEU A 108 3.29 0.80 4.50
CA LEU A 108 2.63 1.67 5.48
C LEU A 108 1.46 0.98 6.17
N ALA A 109 0.71 0.14 5.45
CA ALA A 109 -0.40 -0.60 6.04
C ALA A 109 0.09 -1.62 7.09
N HIS A 110 1.22 -2.29 6.87
CA HIS A 110 1.85 -3.12 7.90
C HIS A 110 2.18 -2.31 9.16
N ILE A 111 2.77 -1.13 8.99
CA ILE A 111 3.16 -0.27 10.12
C ILE A 111 1.92 0.25 10.87
N ILE A 112 0.91 0.74 10.15
CA ILE A 112 -0.33 1.30 10.74
C ILE A 112 -1.14 0.23 11.48
N CYS A 113 -1.13 -1.02 10.99
CA CYS A 113 -1.78 -2.15 11.66
C CYS A 113 -0.92 -2.75 12.80
N GLU A 114 0.27 -2.21 13.06
CA GLU A 114 1.23 -2.73 14.05
C GLU A 114 1.56 -4.22 13.84
N HIS A 115 1.68 -4.60 12.57
CA HIS A 115 1.98 -5.96 12.15
C HIS A 115 3.36 -6.41 12.69
N LYS A 116 3.40 -7.64 13.19
CA LYS A 116 4.59 -8.23 13.82
C LYS A 116 5.45 -8.93 12.79
N VAL A 117 6.69 -8.50 12.67
CA VAL A 117 7.73 -9.24 11.94
C VAL A 117 8.16 -10.44 12.80
N SER A 118 8.14 -11.65 12.23
CA SER A 118 8.45 -12.87 12.98
C SER A 118 9.87 -12.88 13.57
N GLU A 119 10.07 -13.53 14.71
CA GLU A 119 11.41 -13.66 15.33
C GLU A 119 12.39 -14.48 14.47
N LYS A 120 11.89 -15.41 13.63
CA LYS A 120 12.71 -16.15 12.65
C LYS A 120 13.22 -15.26 11.53
N THR A 121 12.45 -14.22 11.20
CA THR A 121 12.84 -13.19 10.22
C THR A 121 13.98 -12.32 10.75
N LYS A 122 13.97 -11.98 12.05
CA LYS A 122 15.01 -11.14 12.67
C LYS A 122 16.39 -11.81 12.70
N THR A 123 16.44 -13.14 12.71
CA THR A 123 17.67 -13.93 12.81
C THR A 123 18.29 -14.32 11.46
N THR A 124 17.55 -14.22 10.35
CA THR A 124 18.01 -14.66 9.01
C THR A 124 18.18 -13.51 7.99
N GLY A 125 18.11 -12.26 8.45
CA GLY A 125 18.23 -11.07 7.60
C GLY A 125 17.09 -10.94 6.57
N LEU A 126 17.35 -10.27 5.45
CA LEU A 126 16.35 -10.05 4.38
C LEU A 126 15.71 -11.37 3.89
N SER A 127 16.45 -12.47 3.93
CA SER A 127 15.98 -13.80 3.51
C SER A 127 14.87 -14.37 4.40
N GLY A 128 14.82 -13.95 5.67
CA GLY A 128 13.79 -14.31 6.62
C GLY A 128 12.50 -13.53 6.45
N PHE A 129 12.57 -12.34 5.85
CA PHE A 129 11.41 -11.47 5.61
C PHE A 129 10.44 -12.11 4.63
N LEU A 130 10.98 -12.92 3.73
CA LEU A 130 10.23 -13.58 2.66
C LEU A 130 9.63 -14.96 3.05
N ARG A 131 10.03 -15.55 4.19
CA ARG A 131 9.74 -16.99 4.48
C ARG A 131 8.70 -17.27 5.57
N SER A 132 8.21 -16.27 6.30
CA SER A 132 7.14 -16.44 7.29
C SER A 132 6.10 -15.34 7.16
N LEU A 133 5.36 -15.37 6.05
CA LEU A 133 4.26 -14.44 5.82
C LEU A 133 3.05 -14.90 6.65
N ASP A 134 2.68 -14.11 7.65
CA ASP A 134 1.40 -14.27 8.32
C ASP A 134 0.30 -13.83 7.35
N ILE A 135 -0.43 -14.81 6.82
CA ILE A 135 -1.44 -14.60 5.78
C ILE A 135 -2.50 -13.59 6.24
N GLU A 136 -2.87 -13.57 7.52
CA GLU A 136 -3.85 -12.60 8.03
C GLU A 136 -3.31 -11.18 7.96
N GLN A 137 -2.04 -10.98 8.32
CA GLN A 137 -1.38 -9.68 8.28
C GLN A 137 -1.16 -9.19 6.85
N GLU A 138 -0.77 -10.07 5.92
CA GLU A 138 -0.65 -9.70 4.50
C GLU A 138 -2.00 -9.31 3.90
N ASP A 139 -3.04 -10.08 4.19
CA ASP A 139 -4.40 -9.80 3.74
C ASP A 139 -4.92 -8.45 4.30
N GLU A 140 -4.65 -8.16 5.59
CA GLU A 140 -4.97 -6.89 6.24
C GLU A 140 -4.19 -5.72 5.62
N ALA A 141 -2.90 -5.91 5.35
CA ALA A 141 -2.05 -4.91 4.72
C ALA A 141 -2.47 -4.62 3.27
N GLU A 142 -2.81 -5.65 2.47
CA GLU A 142 -3.33 -5.49 1.13
C GLU A 142 -4.64 -4.69 1.14
N TRP A 143 -5.56 -5.01 2.06
CA TRP A 143 -6.82 -4.30 2.19
C TRP A 143 -6.61 -2.83 2.58
N LEU A 144 -5.89 -2.56 3.66
CA LEU A 144 -5.66 -1.18 4.12
C LEU A 144 -4.81 -0.38 3.10
N GLY A 145 -3.77 -0.97 2.51
CA GLY A 145 -2.94 -0.34 1.47
C GLY A 145 -3.77 0.07 0.24
N SER A 146 -4.67 -0.81 -0.21
CA SER A 146 -5.60 -0.50 -1.29
C SER A 146 -6.60 0.62 -0.91
N CYS A 147 -7.06 0.65 0.35
CA CYS A 147 -7.90 1.72 0.88
C CYS A 147 -7.15 3.05 1.00
N LEU A 148 -5.88 3.03 1.41
CA LEU A 148 -5.03 4.22 1.50
C LEU A 148 -4.87 4.86 0.14
N GLN A 149 -4.68 4.05 -0.91
CA GLN A 149 -4.53 4.55 -2.28
C GLN A 149 -5.87 5.03 -2.87
N LEU A 150 -6.94 4.25 -2.72
CA LEU A 150 -8.23 4.52 -3.37
C LEU A 150 -9.42 4.23 -2.44
N PRO A 151 -9.75 5.17 -1.54
CA PRO A 151 -10.81 5.00 -0.56
C PRO A 151 -12.19 5.13 -1.20
N ARG A 152 -13.22 4.68 -0.48
CA ARG A 152 -14.61 4.74 -0.98
C ARG A 152 -15.07 6.14 -1.42
N PRO A 153 -14.81 7.24 -0.69
CA PRO A 153 -15.21 8.59 -1.12
C PRO A 153 -14.57 9.02 -2.45
N ALA A 154 -13.31 8.64 -2.69
CA ALA A 154 -12.60 8.89 -3.94
C ALA A 154 -13.28 8.19 -5.13
N LEU A 155 -13.65 6.92 -4.97
CA LEU A 155 -14.39 6.18 -5.99
C LEU A 155 -15.76 6.82 -6.28
N LEU A 156 -16.51 7.18 -5.24
CA LEU A 156 -17.82 7.82 -5.41
C LEU A 156 -17.71 9.18 -6.09
N TYR A 157 -16.71 9.98 -5.75
CA TYR A 157 -16.42 11.24 -6.40
C TYR A 157 -16.15 11.04 -7.90
N SER A 158 -15.23 10.13 -8.21
CA SER A 158 -14.77 9.91 -9.58
C SER A 158 -15.86 9.34 -10.49
N LEU A 159 -16.62 8.36 -10.00
CA LEU A 159 -17.75 7.76 -10.73
C LEU A 159 -18.89 8.76 -10.94
N LYS A 160 -19.17 9.66 -9.98
CA LYS A 160 -20.15 10.75 -10.17
C LYS A 160 -19.69 11.75 -11.23
N LYS A 161 -18.39 12.00 -11.33
CA LYS A 161 -17.76 12.80 -12.38
C LYS A 161 -17.66 12.08 -13.73
N ARG A 162 -18.12 10.82 -13.81
CA ARG A 162 -18.07 9.96 -15.00
C ARG A 162 -16.65 9.73 -15.52
N MET A 163 -15.67 9.72 -14.63
CA MET A 163 -14.29 9.42 -15.01
C MET A 163 -14.16 7.96 -15.50
N THR A 164 -13.33 7.73 -16.52
CA THR A 164 -12.96 6.37 -16.96
C THR A 164 -12.01 5.71 -15.97
N PHE A 165 -11.75 4.41 -16.12
CA PHE A 165 -10.83 3.71 -15.21
C PHE A 165 -9.40 4.22 -15.36
N GLU A 166 -9.00 4.60 -16.58
CA GLU A 166 -7.71 5.18 -16.91
C GLU A 166 -7.56 6.56 -16.25
N GLU A 167 -8.57 7.42 -16.35
CA GLU A 167 -8.57 8.73 -15.70
C GLU A 167 -8.49 8.61 -14.17
N ILE A 168 -9.18 7.62 -13.58
CA ILE A 168 -9.08 7.35 -12.14
C ILE A 168 -7.67 6.87 -11.81
N ALA A 169 -7.13 5.90 -12.54
CA ALA A 169 -5.80 5.35 -12.31
C ALA A 169 -4.73 6.44 -12.36
N GLU A 170 -4.80 7.32 -13.36
CA GLU A 170 -3.89 8.45 -13.50
C GLU A 170 -4.03 9.49 -12.37
N HIS A 171 -5.26 9.82 -11.98
CA HIS A 171 -5.54 10.81 -10.93
C HIS A 171 -5.05 10.36 -9.55
N TYR A 172 -5.25 9.08 -9.21
CA TYR A 172 -4.85 8.52 -7.90
C TYR A 172 -3.48 7.83 -7.92
N LYS A 173 -2.75 7.90 -9.04
CA LYS A 173 -1.43 7.27 -9.24
C LYS A 173 -1.45 5.79 -8.84
N CYS A 174 -2.43 5.06 -9.37
CA CYS A 174 -2.57 3.62 -9.19
C CYS A 174 -2.71 2.91 -10.54
N SER A 175 -2.77 1.58 -10.54
CA SER A 175 -3.01 0.82 -11.77
C SER A 175 -4.51 0.70 -12.07
N ILE A 176 -4.86 0.41 -13.32
CA ILE A 176 -6.26 0.16 -13.72
C ILE A 176 -6.83 -1.04 -12.94
N GLU A 177 -6.01 -2.06 -12.68
CA GLU A 177 -6.39 -3.22 -11.87
C GLU A 177 -6.73 -2.83 -10.43
N MET A 178 -6.00 -1.88 -9.84
CA MET A 178 -6.33 -1.35 -8.50
C MET A 178 -7.69 -0.63 -8.51
N VAL A 179 -7.97 0.17 -9.55
CA VAL A 179 -9.28 0.82 -9.71
C VAL A 179 -10.40 -0.22 -9.79
N GLN A 180 -10.24 -1.22 -10.66
CA GLN A 180 -11.24 -2.26 -10.85
C GLN A 180 -11.44 -3.10 -9.59
N TYR A 181 -10.36 -3.51 -8.93
CA TYR A 181 -10.39 -4.21 -7.66
C TYR A 181 -11.21 -3.43 -6.62
N ARG A 182 -10.85 -2.16 -6.39
CA ARG A 182 -11.50 -1.30 -5.38
C ARG A 182 -12.97 -1.02 -5.69
N ILE A 183 -13.34 -0.82 -6.95
CA ILE A 183 -14.75 -0.68 -7.35
C ILE A 183 -15.53 -1.94 -6.99
N ASN A 184 -14.99 -3.12 -7.29
CA ASN A 184 -15.64 -4.40 -7.06
C ASN A 184 -15.84 -4.68 -5.57
N ILE A 185 -14.80 -4.51 -4.75
CA ILE A 185 -14.87 -4.87 -3.32
C ILE A 185 -15.65 -3.87 -2.46
N THR A 186 -15.81 -2.62 -2.94
CA THR A 186 -16.58 -1.60 -2.22
C THR A 186 -18.06 -1.59 -2.60
N GLY A 187 -18.45 -2.10 -3.76
CA GLY A 187 -19.84 -2.08 -4.22
C GLY A 187 -20.39 -0.67 -4.50
N VAL A 188 -19.53 0.31 -4.74
CA VAL A 188 -19.91 1.70 -5.04
C VAL A 188 -20.80 1.82 -6.29
N THR A 189 -20.60 0.97 -7.28
CA THR A 189 -21.43 0.93 -8.51
C THR A 189 -22.88 0.58 -8.18
N ARG A 190 -23.10 -0.45 -7.36
CA ARG A 190 -24.44 -0.83 -6.88
C ARG A 190 -25.08 0.31 -6.10
N GLN A 191 -24.33 0.95 -5.20
CA GLN A 191 -24.85 2.10 -4.43
C GLN A 191 -25.32 3.24 -5.36
N LEU A 192 -24.53 3.58 -6.39
CA LEU A 192 -24.88 4.66 -7.31
C LEU A 192 -26.07 4.32 -8.21
N ALA A 193 -26.23 3.05 -8.59
CA ALA A 193 -27.41 2.60 -9.34
C ALA A 193 -28.69 2.77 -8.54
N TYR A 194 -28.70 2.36 -7.26
CA TYR A 194 -29.88 2.51 -6.38
C TYR A 194 -30.27 3.97 -6.11
N LYS A 195 -29.32 4.91 -6.14
CA LYS A 195 -29.61 6.35 -5.90
C LYS A 195 -30.12 7.10 -7.13
N LYS A 196 -30.06 6.48 -8.32
CA LYS A 196 -30.57 7.07 -9.57
C LYS A 196 -32.03 6.69 -9.85
N ASN A 197 -32.53 5.67 -9.14
CA ASN A 197 -33.94 5.29 -9.09
C ASN A 197 -34.63 6.01 -7.93
#